data_AF-A0A512N949-F1
#
_entry.id   AF-A0A512N949-F1
#
_cell.length_a   1.000
_cell.length_b   1.000
_cell.length_c   1.000
_cell.angle_alpha   90.00
_cell.angle_beta   90.00
_cell.angle_gamma   90.00
#
_symmetry.space_group_name_H-M   'P 1'
#
loop_
_entity.id
_entity.type
_entity.pdbx_description
1 polymer ?
#
loop_
_entity_poly.entity_id
_entity_poly.type
_entity_poly.pdbx_seq_one_letter_code
_entity_poly.pdbx_strand_id
1 'polypeptide(L)'
;MKRSSRASMRHLGVLRGDGTLRCHDVVLGSARYEIDGYCTRPGEVIGSGEICMAPAELATAVGRRDLELTTEDGRVLALRFSGSRFDSRASTAHADILAGLPAEDEWRR
;
A
#
# COMPACT_ATOMS: atom_id res chain seq x y z
N MET A 1 -32.23 20.89 -5.17
CA MET A 1 -31.62 19.88 -4.27
C MET A 1 -30.73 18.96 -5.10
N LYS A 2 -29.40 19.09 -5.06
CA LYS A 2 -28.46 18.13 -5.67
C LYS A 2 -27.60 17.56 -4.55
N ARG A 3 -28.05 16.45 -3.93
CA ARG A 3 -27.17 15.68 -3.04
C ARG A 3 -26.23 14.91 -3.94
N SER A 4 -24.99 15.40 -4.08
CA SER A 4 -23.88 14.62 -4.59
C SER A 4 -23.76 13.39 -3.70
N SER A 5 -24.04 12.19 -4.21
CA SER A 5 -23.77 10.97 -3.46
C SER A 5 -22.26 10.85 -3.37
N ARG A 6 -21.67 11.29 -2.25
CA ARG A 6 -20.38 10.75 -1.82
C ARG A 6 -20.55 9.24 -1.87
N ALA A 7 -19.81 8.56 -2.76
CA ALA A 7 -19.60 7.14 -2.62
C ALA A 7 -19.18 6.94 -1.16
N SER A 8 -20.03 6.28 -0.36
CA SER A 8 -19.78 6.13 1.06
C SER A 8 -18.68 5.09 1.21
N MET A 9 -17.43 5.54 1.19
CA MET A 9 -16.29 4.70 1.55
C MET A 9 -16.36 4.47 3.05
N ARG A 10 -16.33 3.20 3.44
CA ARG A 10 -16.27 2.79 4.84
C ARG A 10 -14.85 2.32 5.14
N HIS A 11 -14.22 2.92 6.13
CA HIS A 11 -12.93 2.45 6.64
C HIS A 11 -13.09 1.07 7.28
N LEU A 12 -12.16 0.16 6.97
CA LEU A 12 -12.16 -1.23 7.42
C LEU A 12 -11.17 -1.46 8.57
N GLY A 13 -10.09 -0.69 8.61
CA GLY A 13 -9.02 -0.80 9.58
C GLY A 13 -7.66 -0.49 8.95
N VAL A 14 -6.59 -0.86 9.66
CA VAL A 14 -5.22 -0.61 9.23
C VAL A 14 -4.43 -1.92 9.25
N LEU A 15 -3.76 -2.25 8.14
CA LEU A 15 -2.75 -3.31 8.08
C LEU A 15 -1.39 -2.71 8.40
N ARG A 16 -0.71 -3.27 9.38
CA ARG A 16 0.62 -2.83 9.79
C ARG A 16 1.52 -4.03 10.00
N GLY A 17 2.78 -3.89 9.64
CA GLY A 17 3.77 -4.94 9.84
C GLY A 17 5.05 -4.66 9.08
N ASP A 18 5.85 -5.71 8.97
CA ASP A 18 7.11 -5.71 8.27
C ASP A 18 7.04 -6.71 7.09
N GLY A 19 7.93 -6.53 6.13
CA GLY A 19 7.97 -7.33 4.92
C GLY A 19 9.18 -7.02 4.06
N THR A 20 9.19 -7.60 2.87
CA THR A 20 10.24 -7.41 1.86
C THR A 20 9.62 -6.85 0.59
N LEU A 21 10.14 -5.72 0.12
CA LEU A 21 9.73 -5.15 -1.16
C LEU A 21 10.56 -5.76 -2.29
N ARG A 22 9.87 -6.15 -3.37
CA ARG A 22 10.46 -6.72 -4.58
C ARG A 22 9.96 -5.96 -5.81
N CYS A 23 10.76 -6.01 -6.86
CA CYS A 23 10.37 -5.65 -8.21
C CYS A 23 10.67 -6.85 -9.10
N HIS A 24 9.62 -7.57 -9.53
CA HIS A 24 9.78 -8.91 -10.10
C HIS A 24 10.64 -9.81 -9.17
N ASP A 25 11.66 -10.49 -9.70
CA ASP A 25 12.52 -11.39 -8.94
C ASP A 25 13.56 -10.66 -8.06
N VAL A 26 13.71 -9.34 -8.20
CA VAL A 26 14.74 -8.57 -7.50
C VAL A 26 14.22 -8.06 -6.16
N VAL A 27 14.90 -8.44 -5.08
CA VAL A 27 14.68 -7.87 -3.74
C VAL A 27 15.23 -6.45 -3.70
N LEU A 28 14.39 -5.50 -3.31
CA LEU A 28 14.77 -4.09 -3.16
C LEU A 28 15.16 -3.74 -1.72
N GLY A 29 14.56 -4.39 -0.73
CA GLY A 29 14.89 -4.18 0.67
C GLY A 29 13.79 -4.58 1.63
N SER A 30 14.09 -4.51 2.93
CA SER A 30 13.09 -4.65 3.99
C SER A 30 12.22 -3.40 4.07
N ALA A 31 10.94 -3.59 4.36
CA ALA A 31 9.97 -2.51 4.44
C ALA A 31 9.05 -2.68 5.65
N ARG A 32 8.79 -1.59 6.36
CA ARG A 32 7.67 -1.48 7.30
C ARG A 32 6.51 -0.81 6.58
N TYR A 33 5.29 -1.29 6.78
CA TYR A 33 4.12 -0.75 6.12
C TYR A 33 3.01 -0.38 7.10
N GLU A 34 2.22 0.61 6.71
CA GLU A 34 0.97 1.00 7.36
C GLU A 34 -0.05 1.34 6.26
N ILE A 35 -1.06 0.50 6.08
CA ILE A 35 -2.01 0.57 4.96
C ILE A 35 -3.43 0.66 5.52
N ASP A 36 -4.13 1.74 5.19
CA ASP A 36 -5.54 1.90 5.47
C ASP A 36 -6.38 1.15 4.44
N GLY A 37 -7.40 0.43 4.92
CA GLY A 37 -8.38 -0.26 4.09
C GLY A 37 -9.71 0.46 4.03
N TYR A 38 -10.31 0.50 2.85
CA TYR A 38 -11.63 1.06 2.63
C TYR A 38 -12.48 0.13 1.77
N CYS A 39 -13.75 0.00 2.11
CA CYS A 39 -14.76 -0.63 1.26
C CYS A 39 -15.54 0.46 0.52
N THR A 40 -15.53 0.42 -0.81
CA THR A 40 -16.33 1.28 -1.68
C THR A 40 -17.69 0.64 -1.96
N ARG A 41 -18.60 1.34 -2.64
CA ARG A 41 -19.80 0.70 -3.21
C ARG A 41 -19.51 0.38 -4.68
N PRO A 42 -19.70 -0.87 -5.16
CA PRO A 42 -20.42 -1.98 -4.53
C PRO A 42 -19.52 -3.07 -3.91
N GLY A 43 -18.85 -2.79 -2.79
CA GLY A 43 -18.14 -3.80 -1.99
C GLY A 43 -16.66 -4.02 -2.34
N GLU A 44 -16.10 -3.19 -3.23
CA GLU A 44 -14.68 -3.29 -3.60
C GLU A 44 -13.80 -2.79 -2.44
N VAL A 45 -12.82 -3.60 -2.05
CA VAL A 45 -11.80 -3.23 -1.05
C VAL A 45 -10.64 -2.54 -1.77
N ILE A 46 -10.38 -1.30 -1.40
CA ILE A 46 -9.23 -0.51 -1.83
C ILE A 46 -8.36 -0.20 -0.62
N GLY A 47 -7.08 0.09 -0.86
CA GLY A 47 -6.17 0.44 0.22
C GLY A 47 -5.04 1.34 -0.25
N SER A 48 -4.60 2.21 0.64
CA SER A 48 -3.43 3.06 0.44
C SER A 48 -2.80 3.37 1.78
N GLY A 49 -1.54 3.79 1.78
CA GLY A 49 -0.83 4.03 3.02
C GLY A 49 0.64 4.33 2.81
N GLU A 50 1.43 4.10 3.84
CA GLU A 50 2.85 4.42 3.87
C GLU A 50 3.71 3.16 3.86
N ILE A 51 4.78 3.22 3.07
CA ILE A 51 5.85 2.23 3.07
C ILE A 51 7.13 2.93 3.53
N CYS A 52 7.77 2.36 4.55
CA CYS A 52 8.99 2.85 5.16
C CYS A 52 10.15 1.89 4.87
N MET A 53 11.25 2.40 4.31
CA MET A 53 12.46 1.63 3.97
C MET A 53 13.72 2.48 4.22
N ALA A 54 14.90 1.89 4.06
CA ALA A 54 16.12 2.69 4.01
C ALA A 54 16.05 3.68 2.82
N PRO A 55 16.48 4.95 2.98
CA PRO A 55 16.33 5.96 1.91
C PRO A 55 16.94 5.54 0.57
N ALA A 56 18.09 4.87 0.59
CA ALA A 56 18.73 4.38 -0.62
C ALA A 56 17.86 3.32 -1.34
N GLU A 57 17.30 2.37 -0.59
CA GLU A 57 16.43 1.32 -1.12
C GLU A 57 15.12 1.91 -1.66
N LEU A 58 14.51 2.83 -0.89
CA LEU A 58 13.28 3.51 -1.31
C LEU A 58 13.51 4.31 -2.59
N ALA A 59 14.65 5.01 -2.70
CA ALA A 59 15.03 5.73 -3.92
C ALA A 59 15.19 4.82 -5.13
N THR A 60 15.59 3.55 -4.95
CA THR A 60 15.61 2.58 -6.05
C THR A 60 14.24 2.03 -6.41
N ALA A 61 13.30 2.03 -5.46
CA ALA A 61 11.97 1.45 -5.63
C ALA A 61 10.99 2.44 -6.27
N VAL A 62 11.06 3.72 -5.91
CA VAL A 62 10.17 4.76 -6.42
C VAL A 62 10.31 4.91 -7.94
N GLY A 63 9.17 5.02 -8.63
CA GLY A 63 9.09 5.11 -10.09
C GLY A 63 9.14 3.77 -10.82
N ARG A 64 9.47 2.66 -10.13
CA ARG A 64 9.30 1.32 -10.68
C ARG A 64 7.83 0.94 -10.76
N ARG A 65 7.55 0.04 -11.69
CA ARG A 65 6.27 -0.66 -11.82
C ARG A 65 6.44 -2.07 -11.26
N ASP A 66 5.32 -2.77 -11.09
CA ASP A 66 5.33 -4.20 -10.72
C ASP A 66 6.04 -4.44 -9.38
N LEU A 67 5.74 -3.56 -8.41
CA LEU A 67 6.23 -3.65 -7.05
C LEU A 67 5.32 -4.57 -6.24
N GLU A 68 5.94 -5.49 -5.52
CA GLU A 68 5.27 -6.44 -4.65
C GLU A 68 5.89 -6.38 -3.25
N LEU A 69 5.06 -6.18 -2.24
CA LEU A 69 5.43 -6.30 -0.84
C LEU A 69 5.01 -7.68 -0.33
N THR A 70 5.97 -8.54 -0.04
CA THR A 70 5.73 -9.80 0.68
C THR A 70 5.81 -9.54 2.17
N THR A 71 4.68 -9.63 2.87
CA THR A 71 4.59 -9.47 4.32
C THR A 71 5.15 -10.70 5.04
N GLU A 72 5.53 -10.55 6.31
CA GLU A 72 6.06 -11.67 7.11
C GLU A 72 5.07 -12.83 7.28
N ASP A 73 3.75 -12.57 7.24
CA ASP A 73 2.71 -13.61 7.25
C ASP A 73 2.49 -14.28 5.88
N GLY A 74 3.29 -13.93 4.87
CA GLY A 74 3.31 -14.54 3.54
C GLY A 74 2.32 -13.96 2.54
N ARG A 75 1.58 -12.90 2.90
CA ARG A 75 0.71 -12.18 1.96
C ARG A 75 1.55 -11.36 0.97
N VAL A 76 1.10 -11.27 -0.27
CA VAL A 76 1.74 -10.46 -1.31
C VAL A 76 0.80 -9.31 -1.68
N LEU A 77 1.29 -8.08 -1.50
CA LEU A 77 0.57 -6.86 -1.86
C LEU A 77 1.20 -6.24 -3.10
N ALA A 78 0.47 -6.21 -4.21
CA ALA A 78 0.90 -5.46 -5.39
C ALA A 78 0.64 -3.98 -5.13
N LEU A 79 1.63 -3.11 -5.35
CA LEU A 79 1.53 -1.69 -5.02
C LEU A 79 2.17 -0.80 -6.07
N ARG A 80 1.87 0.49 -5.99
CA ARG A 80 2.63 1.55 -6.67
C ARG A 80 2.85 2.71 -5.72
N PHE A 81 4.00 3.34 -5.80
CA PHE A 81 4.22 4.60 -5.10
C PHE A 81 3.41 5.72 -5.76
N SER A 82 2.75 6.52 -4.94
CA SER A 82 1.93 7.66 -5.33
C SER A 82 2.58 8.96 -4.84
N GLY A 83 2.76 9.93 -5.74
CA GLY A 83 3.37 11.23 -5.41
C GLY A 83 4.23 11.73 -6.55
N SER A 84 4.16 13.04 -6.84
CA SER A 84 4.86 13.65 -7.97
C SER A 84 6.28 14.12 -7.66
N ARG A 85 6.68 14.12 -6.38
CA ARG A 85 8.00 14.56 -5.93
C ARG A 85 8.50 13.64 -4.83
N PHE A 86 9.49 12.82 -5.15
CA PHE A 86 10.18 11.99 -4.17
C PHE A 86 11.50 12.66 -3.77
N ASP A 87 11.69 12.88 -2.48
CA ASP A 87 13.00 13.26 -1.92
C ASP A 87 13.82 11.98 -1.73
N SER A 88 14.98 11.90 -2.38
CA SER A 88 15.93 10.78 -2.24
C SER A 88 16.39 10.49 -0.81
N ARG A 89 16.17 11.42 0.13
CA ARG A 89 16.47 11.26 1.56
C ARG A 89 15.27 10.80 2.38
N ALA A 90 14.08 10.74 1.78
CA ALA A 90 12.90 10.23 2.46
C ALA A 90 13.07 8.74 2.75
N SER A 91 12.70 8.35 3.96
CA SER A 91 12.56 6.95 4.36
C SER A 91 11.14 6.42 4.20
N THR A 92 10.20 7.27 3.79
CA THR A 92 8.76 6.97 3.75
C THR A 92 8.16 7.49 2.46
N ALA A 93 7.31 6.68 1.82
CA ALA A 93 6.54 7.10 0.64
C ALA A 93 5.11 6.57 0.71
N HIS A 94 4.18 7.36 0.18
CA HIS A 94 2.78 6.93 0.04
C HIS A 94 2.65 5.93 -1.11
N ALA A 95 1.83 4.91 -0.93
CA ALA A 95 1.57 3.88 -1.91
C ALA A 95 0.07 3.57 -2.02
N ASP A 96 -0.38 3.34 -3.26
CA ASP A 96 -1.67 2.72 -3.54
C ASP A 96 -1.48 1.21 -3.65
N ILE A 97 -2.38 0.43 -3.05
CA ILE A 97 -2.41 -1.02 -3.20
C ILE A 97 -3.30 -1.38 -4.38
N LEU A 98 -2.74 -2.15 -5.30
CA LEU A 98 -3.36 -2.56 -6.56
C LEU A 98 -4.02 -3.94 -6.45
N ALA A 99 -3.47 -4.84 -5.62
CA ALA A 99 -4.00 -6.18 -5.39
C ALA A 99 -3.46 -6.79 -4.08
N GLY A 100 -4.08 -7.89 -3.65
CA GLY A 100 -3.63 -8.67 -2.50
C GLY A 100 -4.17 -8.20 -1.14
N LEU A 101 -5.06 -7.20 -1.12
CA LEU A 101 -5.74 -6.79 0.11
C LEU A 101 -6.61 -7.93 0.67
N PRO A 102 -6.73 -8.03 2.01
CA PRO A 102 -7.64 -8.97 2.65
C PRO A 102 -9.11 -8.67 2.27
N ALA A 103 -9.94 -9.70 2.33
CA ALA A 103 -11.39 -9.56 2.24
C ALA A 103 -11.92 -8.68 3.40
N GLU A 104 -13.09 -8.08 3.20
CA GLU A 104 -13.64 -7.07 4.11
C GLU A 104 -13.73 -7.53 5.59
N ASP A 105 -14.06 -8.81 5.81
CA ASP A 105 -14.23 -9.44 7.12
C ASP A 105 -12.91 -9.84 7.80
N GLU A 106 -11.80 -9.80 7.08
CA GLU A 106 -10.45 -10.10 7.62
C GLU A 106 -9.79 -8.86 8.24
N TRP A 107 -10.37 -7.67 8.05
CA TRP A 107 -9.84 -6.45 8.65
C TRP A 107 -10.22 -6.36 10.14
N ARG A 108 -9.21 -6.12 10.99
CA ARG A 108 -9.42 -5.88 12.43
C ARG A 108 -9.97 -4.47 12.61
N ARG A 109 -11.21 -4.37 13.11
CA ARG A 109 -11.87 -3.11 13.47
C ARG A 109 -11.31 -2.48 14.74
#